data_AF-A0A519FM09-F1
#
_entry.id   AF-A0A519FM09-F1
#
_cell.length_a   1.000
_cell.length_b   1.000
_cell.length_c   1.000
_cell.angle_alpha   90.00
_cell.angle_beta   90.00
_cell.angle_gamma   90.00
#
_symmetry.space_group_name_H-M   'P 1'
#
loop_
_entity.id
_entity.type
_entity.pdbx_description
1 polymer ?
#
loop_
_entity_poly.entity_id
_entity_poly.type
_entity_poly.pdbx_seq_one_letter_code
_entity_poly.pdbx_strand_id
1 'polypeptide(L)'
;MGSVATYEQLKDQIALAYPSMSKQLQRIARFALERPSELALGTVAAVAEATEVQPSAMIRFANALGYGGFSEMQQLFRSHLVERSSSYRERIDDLRRVQRNGARAPAGVLHQLTADSVAELSHLEESVRGADLNAAVKLVAGAPRIHVLAQKRAFPVAAYLAYALSQLELRTHLLDGAGGMLRESLRAIAPGDVLVVASFRHYSPEVIEAAAEAKGLGAAVIAITDGPLSPLKASARVCFELADDSSRPFRSLVAPLCLAQALVVSTGHLLAEQAAPSTSRRAPSRRGAS
;
A
#
# COMPACT_ATOMS: atom_id res chain seq x y z
N MET A 1 -9.74 20.07 -18.41
CA MET A 1 -9.81 18.70 -17.87
C MET A 1 -9.62 18.81 -16.36
N GLY A 2 -10.73 18.90 -15.61
CA GLY A 2 -10.71 19.13 -14.17
C GLY A 2 -10.28 17.86 -13.44
N SER A 3 -9.35 18.01 -12.48
CA SER A 3 -8.95 16.94 -11.56
C SER A 3 -10.20 16.37 -10.87
N VAL A 4 -10.31 15.03 -10.83
CA VAL A 4 -11.36 14.33 -10.09
C VAL A 4 -11.14 14.62 -8.60
N ALA A 5 -12.03 15.39 -7.97
CA ALA A 5 -11.91 15.75 -6.56
C ALA A 5 -11.95 14.49 -5.68
N THR A 6 -11.04 14.37 -4.72
CA THR A 6 -11.01 13.25 -3.76
C THR A 6 -11.86 13.55 -2.52
N TYR A 7 -12.20 12.52 -1.74
CA TYR A 7 -12.92 12.69 -0.48
C TYR A 7 -12.17 13.57 0.53
N GLU A 8 -10.84 13.45 0.61
CA GLU A 8 -10.05 14.31 1.50
C GLU A 8 -10.04 15.77 1.02
N GLN A 9 -9.94 16.00 -0.30
CA GLN A 9 -10.09 17.35 -0.86
C GLN A 9 -11.48 17.95 -0.58
N LEU A 10 -12.53 17.14 -0.64
CA LEU A 10 -13.89 17.56 -0.30
C LEU A 10 -14.01 17.93 1.19
N LYS A 11 -13.40 17.17 2.11
CA LYS A 11 -13.37 17.51 3.53
C LYS A 11 -12.68 18.85 3.79
N ASP A 12 -11.54 19.08 3.15
CA ASP A 12 -10.81 20.34 3.27
C ASP A 12 -11.61 21.52 2.71
N GLN A 13 -12.29 21.32 1.57
CA GLN A 13 -13.21 22.32 1.01
C GLN A 13 -14.38 22.63 1.94
N ILE A 14 -15.01 21.61 2.54
CA ILE A 14 -16.08 21.79 3.53
C ILE A 14 -15.57 22.59 4.72
N ALA A 15 -14.41 22.24 5.27
CA ALA A 15 -13.83 22.93 6.42
C ALA A 15 -13.50 24.40 6.11
N LEU A 16 -12.96 24.68 4.92
CA LEU A 16 -12.63 26.03 4.49
C LEU A 16 -13.88 26.91 4.26
N ALA A 17 -14.94 26.33 3.69
CA ALA A 17 -16.18 27.05 3.39
C ALA A 17 -17.12 27.15 4.61
N TYR A 18 -16.95 26.32 5.64
CA TYR A 18 -17.80 26.26 6.82
C TYR A 18 -18.08 27.63 7.50
N PRO A 19 -17.09 28.53 7.68
CA PRO A 19 -17.32 29.81 8.36
C PRO A 19 -18.25 30.77 7.58
N SER A 20 -18.29 30.67 6.25
CA SER A 20 -19.09 31.54 5.38
C SER A 20 -20.46 30.95 5.03
N MET A 21 -20.73 29.72 5.44
CA MET A 21 -22.01 29.04 5.23
C MET A 21 -23.13 29.58 6.14
N SER A 22 -24.37 29.56 5.65
CA SER A 22 -25.55 29.82 6.48
C SER A 22 -25.73 28.74 7.55
N LYS A 23 -26.53 29.02 8.60
CA LYS A 23 -26.78 28.05 9.69
C LYS A 23 -27.30 26.70 9.19
N GLN A 24 -28.16 26.70 8.17
CA GLN A 24 -28.66 25.46 7.57
C GLN A 24 -27.55 24.69 6.85
N LEU A 25 -26.68 25.36 6.10
CA LEU A 25 -25.57 24.73 5.40
C LEU A 25 -24.48 24.22 6.37
N GLN A 26 -24.23 24.94 7.47
CA GLN A 26 -23.32 24.49 8.53
C GLN A 26 -23.79 23.18 9.19
N ARG A 27 -25.11 22.98 9.36
CA ARG A 27 -25.66 21.71 9.88
C ARG A 27 -25.36 20.55 8.93
N ILE A 28 -25.55 20.76 7.63
CA ILE A 28 -25.23 19.76 6.60
C ILE A 28 -23.73 19.47 6.56
N ALA A 29 -22.89 20.52 6.62
CA ALA A 29 -21.43 20.39 6.65
C ALA A 29 -20.95 19.57 7.86
N ARG A 30 -21.49 19.86 9.04
CA ARG A 30 -21.17 19.11 10.26
C ARG A 30 -21.57 17.64 10.13
N PHE A 31 -22.79 17.38 9.67
CA PHE A 31 -23.26 16.02 9.42
C PHE A 31 -22.38 15.27 8.41
N ALA A 32 -21.93 15.96 7.35
CA ALA A 32 -21.05 15.38 6.35
C ALA A 32 -19.68 14.95 6.92
N LEU A 33 -19.13 15.74 7.85
CA LEU A 33 -17.82 15.45 8.47
C LEU A 33 -17.92 14.44 9.63
N GLU A 34 -18.97 14.52 10.44
CA GLU A 34 -19.16 13.67 11.63
C GLU A 34 -19.81 12.32 11.28
N ARG A 35 -20.66 12.26 10.26
CA ARG A 35 -21.44 11.07 9.85
C ARG A 35 -21.35 10.80 8.35
N PRO A 36 -20.14 10.64 7.78
CA PRO A 36 -19.93 10.50 6.33
C PRO A 36 -20.59 9.26 5.73
N SER A 37 -20.67 8.15 6.47
CA SER A 37 -21.31 6.91 6.01
C SER A 37 -22.83 7.06 5.87
N GLU A 38 -23.48 7.77 6.79
CA GLU A 38 -24.92 8.04 6.73
C GLU A 38 -25.23 8.99 5.55
N LEU A 39 -24.39 9.99 5.32
CA LEU A 39 -24.52 10.87 4.15
C LEU A 39 -24.32 10.09 2.84
N ALA A 40 -23.35 9.18 2.78
CA ALA A 40 -23.08 8.36 1.60
C ALA A 40 -24.27 7.47 1.20
N LEU A 41 -24.91 6.82 2.19
CA LEU A 41 -25.95 5.82 1.97
C LEU A 41 -27.37 6.39 1.96
N GLY A 42 -27.58 7.54 2.62
CA GLY A 42 -28.90 8.16 2.73
C GLY A 42 -29.45 8.70 1.41
N THR A 43 -30.76 8.75 1.28
CA THR A 43 -31.41 9.53 0.21
C THR A 43 -31.32 11.02 0.54
N VAL A 44 -31.50 11.90 -0.45
CA VAL A 44 -31.55 13.36 -0.23
C VAL A 44 -32.57 13.71 0.87
N ALA A 45 -33.74 13.05 0.85
CA ALA A 45 -34.79 13.26 1.84
C ALA A 45 -34.37 12.82 3.25
N ALA A 46 -33.77 11.63 3.38
CA ALA A 46 -33.34 11.11 4.68
C ALA A 46 -32.23 11.95 5.31
N VAL A 47 -31.26 12.41 4.51
CA VAL A 47 -30.18 13.27 5.01
C VAL A 47 -30.71 14.66 5.36
N ALA A 48 -31.67 15.19 4.58
CA ALA A 48 -32.32 16.46 4.90
C ALA A 48 -33.10 16.38 6.22
N GLU A 49 -33.83 15.29 6.46
CA GLU A 49 -34.51 15.03 7.72
C GLU A 49 -33.53 14.91 8.89
N ALA A 50 -32.47 14.11 8.76
CA ALA A 50 -31.44 13.93 9.79
C ALA A 50 -30.68 15.22 10.15
N THR A 51 -30.64 16.18 9.21
CA THR A 51 -30.03 17.49 9.42
C THR A 51 -31.06 18.58 9.74
N GLU A 52 -32.36 18.22 9.86
CA GLU A 52 -33.52 19.11 10.01
C GLU A 52 -33.50 20.31 9.05
N VAL A 53 -33.20 20.05 7.79
CA VAL A 53 -33.26 21.02 6.70
C VAL A 53 -34.25 20.55 5.62
N GLN A 54 -34.65 21.48 4.75
CA GLN A 54 -35.43 21.10 3.57
C GLN A 54 -34.53 20.47 2.50
N PRO A 55 -35.02 19.53 1.67
CA PRO A 55 -34.25 18.92 0.59
C PRO A 55 -33.58 19.92 -0.38
N SER A 56 -34.18 21.09 -0.58
CA SER A 56 -33.61 22.17 -1.39
C SER A 56 -32.27 22.71 -0.83
N ALA A 57 -32.06 22.65 0.48
CA ALA A 57 -30.81 23.05 1.12
C ALA A 57 -29.65 22.09 0.79
N MET A 58 -29.93 20.82 0.52
CA MET A 58 -28.91 19.83 0.12
C MET A 58 -28.31 20.16 -1.25
N ILE A 59 -29.14 20.63 -2.17
CA ILE A 59 -28.71 21.11 -3.50
C ILE A 59 -27.89 22.38 -3.35
N ARG A 60 -28.37 23.34 -2.54
CA ARG A 60 -27.62 24.58 -2.26
C ARG A 60 -26.26 24.31 -1.61
N PHE A 61 -26.18 23.32 -0.72
CA PHE A 61 -24.93 22.89 -0.09
C PHE A 61 -23.93 22.37 -1.13
N ALA A 62 -24.36 21.48 -2.02
CA ALA A 62 -23.51 20.94 -3.09
C ALA A 62 -23.03 22.05 -4.04
N ASN A 63 -23.94 22.96 -4.45
CA ASN A 63 -23.59 24.08 -5.33
C ASN A 63 -22.62 25.06 -4.67
N ALA A 64 -22.75 25.32 -3.36
CA ALA A 64 -21.83 26.18 -2.61
C ALA A 64 -20.40 25.64 -2.58
N LEU A 65 -20.23 24.33 -2.77
CA LEU A 65 -18.95 23.64 -2.87
C LEU A 65 -18.51 23.39 -4.33
N GLY A 66 -19.27 23.90 -5.32
CA GLY A 66 -18.92 23.81 -6.74
C GLY A 66 -19.35 22.52 -7.45
N TYR A 67 -20.23 21.71 -6.84
CA TYR A 67 -20.80 20.51 -7.47
C TYR A 67 -22.12 20.84 -8.16
N GLY A 68 -22.43 20.15 -9.26
CA GLY A 68 -23.67 20.29 -10.03
C GLY A 68 -24.91 19.70 -9.34
N GLY A 69 -24.75 19.05 -8.19
CA GLY A 69 -25.85 18.62 -7.34
C GLY A 69 -25.42 17.71 -6.19
N PHE A 70 -26.38 17.42 -5.28
CA PHE A 70 -26.09 16.60 -4.11
C PHE A 70 -25.61 15.19 -4.45
N SER A 71 -26.18 14.56 -5.48
CA SER A 71 -25.77 13.21 -5.91
C SER A 71 -24.33 13.15 -6.41
N GLU A 72 -23.85 14.19 -7.09
CA GLU A 72 -22.46 14.28 -7.55
C GLU A 72 -21.50 14.38 -6.37
N MET A 73 -21.77 15.26 -5.41
CA MET A 73 -20.99 15.38 -4.17
C MET A 73 -21.08 14.09 -3.33
N GLN A 74 -22.27 13.50 -3.20
CA GLN A 74 -22.51 12.25 -2.48
C GLN A 74 -21.70 11.08 -3.05
N GLN A 75 -21.42 11.09 -4.35
CA GLN A 75 -20.62 10.05 -4.99
C GLN A 75 -19.19 9.98 -4.42
N LEU A 76 -18.61 11.09 -3.97
CA LEU A 76 -17.30 11.13 -3.31
C LEU A 76 -17.32 10.51 -1.91
N PHE A 77 -18.44 10.67 -1.20
CA PHE A 77 -18.66 9.98 0.08
C PHE A 77 -18.90 8.48 -0.15
N ARG A 78 -19.61 8.10 -1.22
CA ARG A 78 -19.85 6.70 -1.59
C ARG A 78 -18.58 6.01 -2.06
N SER A 79 -17.75 6.66 -2.87
CA SER A 79 -16.48 6.09 -3.32
C SER A 79 -15.54 5.88 -2.15
N HIS A 80 -15.44 6.84 -1.23
CA HIS A 80 -14.69 6.68 0.01
C HIS A 80 -15.25 5.57 0.90
N LEU A 81 -16.59 5.46 0.97
CA LEU A 81 -17.23 4.38 1.71
C LEU A 81 -16.89 3.03 1.07
N VAL A 82 -17.04 2.85 -0.25
CA VAL A 82 -16.70 1.63 -0.99
C VAL A 82 -15.22 1.27 -0.87
N GLU A 83 -14.32 2.26 -0.89
CA GLU A 83 -12.90 2.06 -0.62
C GLU A 83 -12.63 1.57 0.81
N ARG A 84 -13.52 1.89 1.77
CA ARG A 84 -13.48 1.43 3.17
C ARG A 84 -14.39 0.21 3.45
N SER A 85 -15.35 -0.10 2.58
CA SER A 85 -16.51 -0.99 2.84
C SER A 85 -16.57 -2.17 1.89
N SER A 86 -15.52 -2.98 1.93
CA SER A 86 -15.83 -4.37 2.19
C SER A 86 -15.28 -4.61 3.58
N SER A 87 -16.11 -4.40 4.60
CA SER A 87 -15.75 -4.77 5.96
C SER A 87 -15.29 -6.23 5.95
N TYR A 88 -14.38 -6.60 6.85
CA TYR A 88 -13.94 -8.00 6.96
C TYR A 88 -15.14 -8.96 7.02
N ARG A 89 -16.26 -8.52 7.63
CA ARG A 89 -17.52 -9.26 7.73
C ARG A 89 -18.23 -9.40 6.37
N GLU A 90 -18.33 -8.33 5.58
CA GLU A 90 -18.92 -8.38 4.22
C GLU A 90 -18.09 -9.28 3.30
N ARG A 91 -16.75 -9.24 3.39
CA ARG A 91 -15.86 -10.17 2.66
C ARG A 91 -16.10 -11.62 3.05
N ILE A 92 -16.32 -11.89 4.34
CA ILE A 92 -16.72 -13.22 4.82
C ILE A 92 -18.10 -13.58 4.27
N ASP A 93 -19.07 -12.66 4.26
CA ASP A 93 -20.41 -12.94 3.75
C ASP A 93 -20.43 -13.18 2.25
N ASP A 94 -19.64 -12.46 1.46
CA ASP A 94 -19.43 -12.71 0.02
C ASP A 94 -18.79 -14.08 -0.20
N LEU A 95 -17.74 -14.41 0.56
CA LEU A 95 -17.13 -15.74 0.51
C LEU A 95 -18.14 -16.85 0.86
N ARG A 96 -18.99 -16.62 1.86
CA ARG A 96 -20.06 -17.55 2.24
C ARG A 96 -21.11 -17.72 1.14
N ARG A 97 -21.44 -16.66 0.38
CA ARG A 97 -22.38 -16.73 -0.75
C ARG A 97 -21.83 -17.58 -1.90
N VAL A 98 -20.53 -17.54 -2.15
CA VAL A 98 -19.87 -18.27 -3.24
C VAL A 98 -19.53 -19.72 -2.84
N GLN A 99 -19.22 -19.98 -1.57
CA GLN A 99 -18.86 -21.31 -1.08
C GLN A 99 -20.06 -22.26 -0.91
N ARG A 100 -19.99 -23.42 -1.57
CA ARG A 100 -20.95 -24.55 -1.41
C ARG A 100 -20.73 -25.31 -0.08
N ASN A 101 -21.72 -26.11 0.33
CA ASN A 101 -21.66 -26.92 1.56
C ASN A 101 -20.38 -27.79 1.59
N GLY A 102 -19.61 -27.70 2.67
CA GLY A 102 -18.30 -28.36 2.84
C GLY A 102 -17.10 -27.38 2.81
N ALA A 103 -17.11 -26.38 1.92
CA ALA A 103 -16.02 -25.39 1.79
C ALA A 103 -15.97 -24.36 2.93
N ARG A 104 -17.05 -24.25 3.72
CA ARG A 104 -17.18 -23.34 4.87
C ARG A 104 -16.59 -23.89 6.17
N ALA A 105 -16.33 -25.19 6.24
CA ALA A 105 -15.67 -25.77 7.42
C ALA A 105 -14.22 -25.25 7.52
N PRO A 106 -13.63 -25.11 8.72
CA PRO A 106 -12.26 -24.62 8.86
C PRO A 106 -11.24 -25.34 7.97
N ALA A 107 -11.37 -26.65 7.80
CA ALA A 107 -10.52 -27.44 6.89
C ALA A 107 -10.73 -27.07 5.40
N GLY A 108 -11.97 -26.74 5.00
CA GLY A 108 -12.27 -26.27 3.65
C GLY A 108 -11.71 -24.87 3.37
N VAL A 109 -11.76 -23.97 4.36
CA VAL A 109 -11.14 -22.64 4.27
C VAL A 109 -9.63 -22.76 4.11
N LEU A 110 -8.97 -23.60 4.94
CA LEU A 110 -7.55 -23.86 4.83
C LEU A 110 -7.18 -24.49 3.48
N HIS A 111 -7.96 -25.45 3.00
CA HIS A 111 -7.75 -26.06 1.69
C HIS A 111 -7.80 -25.02 0.57
N GLN A 112 -8.82 -24.16 0.57
CA GLN A 112 -8.96 -23.11 -0.43
C GLN A 112 -7.80 -22.10 -0.37
N LEU A 113 -7.46 -21.59 0.82
CA LEU A 113 -6.35 -20.65 0.98
C LEU A 113 -5.00 -21.25 0.57
N THR A 114 -4.80 -22.54 0.84
CA THR A 114 -3.60 -23.26 0.39
C THR A 114 -3.55 -23.33 -1.13
N ALA A 115 -4.63 -23.77 -1.78
CA ALA A 115 -4.70 -23.85 -3.24
C ALA A 115 -4.49 -22.48 -3.90
N ASP A 116 -5.11 -21.44 -3.33
CA ASP A 116 -4.95 -20.05 -3.76
C ASP A 116 -3.50 -19.59 -3.63
N SER A 117 -2.87 -19.88 -2.49
CA SER A 117 -1.47 -19.50 -2.24
C SER A 117 -0.49 -20.24 -3.17
N VAL A 118 -0.76 -21.50 -3.51
CA VAL A 118 0.05 -22.26 -4.49
C VAL A 118 -0.04 -21.59 -5.87
N ALA A 119 -1.25 -21.23 -6.32
CA ALA A 119 -1.42 -20.54 -7.60
C ALA A 119 -0.72 -19.16 -7.62
N GLU A 120 -0.82 -18.40 -6.52
CA GLU A 120 -0.11 -17.12 -6.37
C GLU A 120 1.42 -17.30 -6.41
N LEU A 121 1.95 -18.36 -5.80
CA LEU A 121 3.38 -18.67 -5.83
C LEU A 121 3.86 -19.10 -7.23
N SER A 122 3.07 -19.88 -7.97
CA SER A 122 3.41 -20.21 -9.36
C SER A 122 3.47 -18.95 -10.23
N HIS A 123 2.51 -18.05 -10.08
CA HIS A 123 2.55 -16.76 -10.79
C HIS A 123 3.73 -15.89 -10.35
N LEU A 124 4.09 -15.91 -9.06
CA LEU A 124 5.26 -15.20 -8.55
C LEU A 124 6.54 -15.63 -9.26
N GLU A 125 6.76 -16.93 -9.40
CA GLU A 125 7.93 -17.51 -10.08
C GLU A 125 8.00 -17.11 -11.54
N GLU A 126 6.86 -17.05 -12.24
CA GLU A 126 6.78 -16.63 -13.64
C GLU A 126 6.99 -15.11 -13.84
N SER A 127 6.47 -14.30 -12.92
CA SER A 127 6.43 -12.84 -13.06
C SER A 127 7.69 -12.14 -12.55
N VAL A 128 8.35 -12.67 -11.52
CA VAL A 128 9.56 -12.07 -10.94
C VAL A 128 10.76 -12.41 -11.81
N ARG A 129 11.24 -11.38 -12.53
CA ARG A 129 12.46 -11.52 -13.34
C ARG A 129 13.68 -11.60 -12.44
N GLY A 130 14.54 -12.59 -12.66
CA GLY A 130 15.80 -12.73 -11.93
C GLY A 130 16.71 -11.49 -12.02
N ALA A 131 16.64 -10.74 -13.13
CA ALA A 131 17.37 -9.46 -13.27
C ALA A 131 16.90 -8.39 -12.28
N ASP A 132 15.58 -8.29 -12.03
CA ASP A 132 15.00 -7.32 -11.10
C ASP A 132 15.31 -7.72 -9.65
N LEU A 133 15.23 -9.02 -9.33
CA LEU A 133 15.66 -9.54 -8.03
C LEU A 133 17.14 -9.26 -7.77
N ASN A 134 18.02 -9.52 -8.75
CA ASN A 134 19.44 -9.22 -8.65
C ASN A 134 19.71 -7.72 -8.47
N ALA A 135 18.96 -6.85 -9.15
CA ALA A 135 19.07 -5.40 -8.99
C ALA A 135 18.65 -4.96 -7.58
N ALA A 136 17.53 -5.49 -7.06
CA ALA A 136 17.08 -5.23 -5.70
C ALA A 136 18.10 -5.68 -4.65
N VAL A 137 18.63 -6.90 -4.79
CA VAL A 137 19.67 -7.45 -3.90
C VAL A 137 20.91 -6.55 -3.86
N LYS A 138 21.40 -6.09 -5.01
CA LYS A 138 22.55 -5.18 -5.07
C LYS A 138 22.27 -3.83 -4.41
N LEU A 139 21.07 -3.28 -4.59
CA LEU A 139 20.67 -2.04 -3.93
C LEU A 139 20.65 -2.22 -2.42
N VAL A 140 20.01 -3.27 -1.92
CA VAL A 140 19.90 -3.56 -0.48
C VAL A 140 21.28 -3.79 0.14
N ALA A 141 22.12 -4.65 -0.47
CA ALA A 141 23.45 -4.97 0.05
C ALA A 141 24.41 -3.77 0.06
N GLY A 142 24.26 -2.85 -0.91
CA GLY A 142 25.13 -1.68 -1.06
C GLY A 142 24.65 -0.42 -0.33
N ALA A 143 23.46 -0.44 0.27
CA ALA A 143 22.85 0.74 0.88
C ALA A 143 23.50 1.07 2.24
N PRO A 144 23.81 2.36 2.53
CA PRO A 144 24.26 2.77 3.86
C PRO A 144 23.22 2.50 4.95
N ARG A 145 21.93 2.70 4.60
CA ARG A 145 20.77 2.42 5.45
C ARG A 145 19.62 1.92 4.58
N ILE A 146 18.83 1.04 5.17
CA ILE A 146 17.62 0.49 4.57
C ILE A 146 16.45 0.94 5.42
N HIS A 147 15.41 1.45 4.77
CA HIS A 147 14.15 1.82 5.38
C HIS A 147 13.08 0.89 4.84
N VAL A 148 12.15 0.47 5.68
CA VAL A 148 11.06 -0.43 5.29
C VAL A 148 9.73 0.17 5.72
N LEU A 149 8.77 0.22 4.81
CA LEU A 149 7.47 0.85 5.06
C LEU A 149 6.34 0.06 4.39
N ALA A 150 5.36 -0.33 5.19
CA ALA A 150 4.08 -0.80 4.71
C ALA A 150 3.02 -0.53 5.77
N GLN A 151 1.76 -0.43 5.36
CA GLN A 151 0.65 -0.17 6.28
C GLN A 151 -0.44 -1.24 6.18
N LYS A 152 -1.29 -1.29 7.22
CA LYS A 152 -2.47 -2.15 7.26
C LYS A 152 -2.10 -3.61 6.98
N ARG A 153 -2.77 -4.27 6.03
CA ARG A 153 -2.51 -5.68 5.67
C ARG A 153 -1.10 -5.95 5.16
N ALA A 154 -0.40 -4.95 4.64
CA ALA A 154 0.95 -5.12 4.09
C ALA A 154 2.04 -4.92 5.17
N PHE A 155 1.69 -4.38 6.34
CA PHE A 155 2.63 -4.15 7.45
C PHE A 155 3.47 -5.38 7.83
N PRO A 156 2.93 -6.61 7.90
CA PRO A 156 3.73 -7.80 8.23
C PRO A 156 4.91 -8.04 7.28
N VAL A 157 4.80 -7.64 6.00
CA VAL A 157 5.91 -7.77 5.04
C VAL A 157 7.06 -6.82 5.41
N ALA A 158 6.76 -5.57 5.73
CA ALA A 158 7.77 -4.59 6.16
C ALA A 158 8.39 -4.98 7.51
N ALA A 159 7.58 -5.45 8.47
CA ALA A 159 8.06 -5.91 9.76
C ALA A 159 9.02 -7.11 9.63
N TYR A 160 8.68 -8.10 8.78
CA TYR A 160 9.55 -9.23 8.49
C TYR A 160 10.88 -8.78 7.87
N LEU A 161 10.84 -7.93 6.84
CA LEU A 161 12.03 -7.40 6.19
C LEU A 161 12.93 -6.62 7.17
N ALA A 162 12.34 -5.79 8.03
CA ALA A 162 13.07 -5.03 9.04
C ALA A 162 13.83 -5.97 10.00
N TYR A 163 13.14 -7.00 10.51
CA TYR A 163 13.75 -8.01 11.36
C TYR A 163 14.86 -8.76 10.63
N ALA A 164 14.58 -9.32 9.45
CA ALA A 164 15.46 -10.26 8.78
C ALA A 164 16.70 -9.61 8.18
N LEU A 165 16.58 -8.40 7.60
CA LEU A 165 17.75 -7.65 7.11
C LEU A 165 18.65 -7.19 8.26
N SER A 166 18.09 -6.90 9.44
CA SER A 166 18.89 -6.60 10.64
C SER A 166 19.71 -7.80 11.12
N GLN A 167 19.26 -9.04 10.89
CA GLN A 167 20.04 -10.25 11.18
C GLN A 167 21.25 -10.42 10.24
N LEU A 168 21.27 -9.72 9.10
CA LEU A 168 22.42 -9.64 8.21
C LEU A 168 23.34 -8.46 8.59
N GLU A 169 23.17 -7.87 9.78
CA GLU A 169 23.92 -6.70 10.28
C GLU A 169 23.76 -5.44 9.41
N LEU A 170 22.74 -5.40 8.55
CA LEU A 170 22.41 -4.23 7.75
C LEU A 170 21.61 -3.22 8.58
N ARG A 171 21.94 -1.94 8.45
CA ARG A 171 21.30 -0.84 9.18
C ARG A 171 19.87 -0.61 8.68
N THR A 172 18.92 -1.34 9.25
CA THR A 172 17.53 -1.38 8.78
C THR A 172 16.59 -0.70 9.76
N HIS A 173 15.68 0.14 9.26
CA HIS A 173 14.70 0.88 10.06
C HIS A 173 13.28 0.62 9.57
N LEU A 174 12.40 0.15 10.45
CA LEU A 174 10.97 0.07 10.17
C LEU A 174 10.33 1.45 10.37
N LEU A 175 9.71 1.98 9.32
CA LEU A 175 8.93 3.21 9.38
C LEU A 175 7.47 2.84 9.71
N ASP A 176 7.18 2.59 10.99
CA ASP A 176 5.85 2.17 11.44
C ASP A 176 4.87 3.34 11.67
N GLY A 177 5.37 4.57 11.72
CA GLY A 177 4.58 5.78 11.96
C GLY A 177 4.00 5.84 13.37
N ALA A 178 4.57 5.11 14.33
CA ALA A 178 4.11 5.13 15.72
C ALA A 178 4.03 6.56 16.25
N GLY A 179 2.93 6.88 16.95
CA GLY A 179 2.69 8.23 17.46
C GLY A 179 2.41 9.29 16.39
N GLY A 180 2.14 8.89 15.14
CA GLY A 180 1.94 9.83 14.03
C GLY A 180 3.24 10.36 13.41
N MET A 181 4.38 9.78 13.75
CA MET A 181 5.72 10.31 13.45
C MET A 181 6.27 9.90 12.07
N LEU A 182 5.43 9.37 11.17
CA LEU A 182 5.91 8.83 9.89
C LEU A 182 6.66 9.90 9.08
N ARG A 183 6.16 11.15 9.06
CA ARG A 183 6.78 12.25 8.31
C ARG A 183 8.15 12.62 8.87
N GLU A 184 8.27 12.66 10.18
CA GLU A 184 9.52 12.92 10.88
C GLU A 184 10.52 11.80 10.63
N SER A 185 10.07 10.54 10.65
CA SER A 185 10.93 9.40 10.33
C SER A 185 11.42 9.43 8.88
N LEU A 186 10.61 9.88 7.92
CA LEU A 186 11.02 10.01 6.51
C LEU A 186 12.16 11.02 6.32
N ARG A 187 12.27 12.05 7.18
CA ARG A 187 13.40 13.00 7.15
C ARG A 187 14.75 12.36 7.44
N ALA A 188 14.76 11.16 8.02
CA ALA A 188 16.00 10.42 8.24
C ALA A 188 16.55 9.81 6.95
N ILE A 189 15.77 9.69 5.88
CA ILE A 189 16.22 9.16 4.58
C ILE A 189 17.23 10.13 3.95
N ALA A 190 18.36 9.59 3.48
CA ALA A 190 19.40 10.37 2.80
C ALA A 190 19.73 9.80 1.41
N PRO A 191 20.41 10.57 0.54
CA PRO A 191 20.87 10.08 -0.75
C PRO A 191 21.68 8.78 -0.62
N GLY A 192 21.39 7.81 -1.48
CA GLY A 192 22.05 6.49 -1.48
C GLY A 192 21.42 5.46 -0.53
N ASP A 193 20.52 5.85 0.37
CA ASP A 193 19.72 4.89 1.13
C ASP A 193 18.76 4.11 0.20
N VAL A 194 18.19 3.03 0.73
CA VAL A 194 17.13 2.26 0.08
C VAL A 194 15.85 2.35 0.91
N LEU A 195 14.72 2.57 0.25
CA LEU A 195 13.38 2.39 0.82
C LEU A 195 12.71 1.20 0.16
N VAL A 196 12.38 0.17 0.94
CA VAL A 196 11.55 -0.96 0.50
C VAL A 196 10.12 -0.72 0.97
N VAL A 197 9.17 -0.68 0.03
CA VAL A 197 7.76 -0.49 0.31
C VAL A 197 6.91 -1.65 -0.14
N ALA A 198 5.85 -1.95 0.61
CA ALA A 198 4.80 -2.86 0.17
C ALA A 198 3.43 -2.17 0.22
N SER A 199 2.74 -2.13 -0.92
CA SER A 199 1.36 -1.65 -1.00
C SER A 199 0.64 -2.27 -2.18
N PHE A 200 -0.64 -2.54 -1.99
CA PHE A 200 -1.51 -3.27 -2.90
C PHE A 200 -2.84 -2.52 -3.01
N ARG A 201 -3.75 -2.92 -3.92
CA ARG A 201 -5.07 -2.29 -4.14
C ARG A 201 -5.75 -1.88 -2.84
N HIS A 202 -6.33 -0.68 -2.89
CA HIS A 202 -6.57 0.22 -1.74
C HIS A 202 -5.25 0.73 -1.15
N TYR A 203 -4.38 1.22 -2.04
CA TYR A 203 -3.05 1.70 -1.71
C TYR A 203 -3.12 2.75 -0.60
N SER A 204 -2.17 2.68 0.33
CA SER A 204 -2.02 3.71 1.36
C SER A 204 -1.41 4.97 0.71
N PRO A 205 -2.11 6.13 0.77
CA PRO A 205 -1.55 7.40 0.31
C PRO A 205 -0.21 7.70 0.98
N GLU A 206 -0.09 7.40 2.27
CA GLU A 206 1.14 7.63 3.04
C GLU A 206 2.32 6.83 2.50
N VAL A 207 2.10 5.57 2.08
CA VAL A 207 3.16 4.74 1.47
C VAL A 207 3.55 5.27 0.08
N ILE A 208 2.58 5.75 -0.71
CA ILE A 208 2.84 6.33 -2.03
C ILE A 208 3.65 7.62 -1.91
N GLU A 209 3.24 8.50 -1.00
CA GLU A 209 3.88 9.78 -0.74
C GLU A 209 5.29 9.59 -0.19
N ALA A 210 5.48 8.65 0.74
CA ALA A 210 6.81 8.27 1.23
C ALA A 210 7.74 7.77 0.12
N ALA A 211 7.22 6.95 -0.81
CA ALA A 211 8.00 6.47 -1.95
C ALA A 211 8.41 7.61 -2.88
N ALA A 212 7.50 8.55 -3.16
CA ALA A 212 7.80 9.74 -3.95
C ALA A 212 8.84 10.66 -3.27
N GLU A 213 8.69 10.89 -1.96
CA GLU A 213 9.60 11.69 -1.15
C GLU A 213 11.01 11.07 -1.11
N ALA A 214 11.12 9.77 -0.83
CA ALA A 214 12.40 9.06 -0.80
C ALA A 214 13.12 9.12 -2.16
N LYS A 215 12.41 8.94 -3.27
CA LYS A 215 12.98 9.14 -4.61
C LYS A 215 13.48 10.57 -4.82
N GLY A 216 12.71 11.57 -4.38
CA GLY A 216 13.09 12.98 -4.45
C GLY A 216 14.37 13.30 -3.65
N LEU A 217 14.61 12.58 -2.54
CA LEU A 217 15.81 12.67 -1.72
C LEU A 217 17.01 11.87 -2.27
N GLY A 218 16.87 11.20 -3.42
CA GLY A 218 17.93 10.41 -4.03
C GLY A 218 18.13 9.02 -3.42
N ALA A 219 17.16 8.53 -2.63
CA ALA A 219 17.12 7.13 -2.20
C ALA A 219 16.53 6.25 -3.31
N ALA A 220 17.00 5.00 -3.39
CA ALA A 220 16.41 4.02 -4.32
C ALA A 220 15.17 3.37 -3.70
N VAL A 221 14.06 3.34 -4.44
CA VAL A 221 12.82 2.71 -3.98
C VAL A 221 12.67 1.33 -4.59
N ILE A 222 12.42 0.31 -3.76
CA ILE A 222 12.03 -1.03 -4.16
C ILE A 222 10.57 -1.22 -3.76
N ALA A 223 9.69 -1.46 -4.71
CA ALA A 223 8.25 -1.60 -4.46
C ALA A 223 7.78 -3.05 -4.66
N ILE A 224 7.05 -3.57 -3.68
CA ILE A 224 6.30 -4.83 -3.76
C ILE A 224 4.81 -4.45 -3.89
N THR A 225 4.22 -4.77 -5.03
CA THR A 225 2.87 -4.34 -5.38
C THR A 225 2.10 -5.40 -6.17
N ASP A 226 0.91 -5.08 -6.64
CA ASP A 226 -0.07 -6.03 -7.15
C ASP A 226 -0.31 -5.91 -8.67
N GLY A 227 0.08 -4.82 -9.34
CA GLY A 227 -0.09 -4.77 -10.79
C GLY A 227 0.50 -3.54 -11.50
N PRO A 228 0.38 -3.50 -12.84
CA PRO A 228 1.08 -2.54 -13.69
C PRO A 228 0.58 -1.09 -13.55
N LEU A 229 -0.64 -0.91 -13.02
CA LEU A 229 -1.25 0.39 -12.73
C LEU A 229 -0.95 0.90 -11.32
N SER A 230 -0.06 0.22 -10.58
CA SER A 230 0.30 0.64 -9.23
C SER A 230 0.91 2.04 -9.23
N PRO A 231 0.44 2.95 -8.35
CA PRO A 231 1.00 4.29 -8.21
C PRO A 231 2.46 4.27 -7.72
N LEU A 232 2.91 3.17 -7.10
CA LEU A 232 4.29 3.01 -6.65
C LEU A 232 5.28 2.89 -7.81
N LYS A 233 4.83 2.49 -9.01
CA LYS A 233 5.69 2.28 -10.17
C LYS A 233 6.41 3.55 -10.62
N ALA A 234 5.79 4.71 -10.47
CA ALA A 234 6.39 6.00 -10.81
C ALA A 234 7.62 6.33 -9.93
N SER A 235 7.63 5.87 -8.69
CA SER A 235 8.69 6.13 -7.72
C SER A 235 9.72 5.01 -7.64
N ALA A 236 9.35 3.79 -8.04
CA ALA A 236 10.18 2.60 -7.90
C ALA A 236 11.36 2.56 -8.89
N ARG A 237 12.54 2.23 -8.38
CA ARG A 237 13.69 1.80 -9.19
C ARG A 237 13.59 0.31 -9.56
N VAL A 238 13.07 -0.50 -8.65
CA VAL A 238 12.69 -1.91 -8.89
C VAL A 238 11.26 -2.09 -8.40
N CYS A 239 10.40 -2.69 -9.22
CA CYS A 239 8.99 -2.91 -8.89
C CYS A 239 8.64 -4.38 -9.15
N PHE A 240 8.24 -5.09 -8.10
CA PHE A 240 7.75 -6.45 -8.17
C PHE A 240 6.21 -6.43 -8.19
N GLU A 241 5.63 -6.97 -9.26
CA GLU A 241 4.19 -7.02 -9.49
C GLU A 241 3.69 -8.45 -9.24
N LEU A 242 3.05 -8.68 -8.09
CA LEU A 242 2.65 -10.03 -7.64
C LEU A 242 1.34 -10.55 -8.29
N ALA A 243 0.80 -9.83 -9.27
CA ALA A 243 -0.55 -9.93 -9.81
C ALA A 243 -1.68 -9.75 -8.77
N ASP A 244 -2.76 -9.10 -9.20
CA ASP A 244 -3.93 -8.80 -8.40
C ASP A 244 -5.14 -9.54 -8.95
N ASP A 245 -5.56 -10.64 -8.32
CA ASP A 245 -6.88 -11.20 -8.61
C ASP A 245 -7.97 -10.43 -7.85
N SER A 246 -8.33 -9.25 -8.34
CA SER A 246 -9.35 -8.36 -7.77
C SER A 246 -10.71 -9.03 -7.46
N SER A 247 -10.95 -10.25 -7.95
CA SER A 247 -12.16 -11.02 -7.66
C SER A 247 -12.18 -11.71 -6.29
N ARG A 248 -11.04 -11.83 -5.59
CA ARG A 248 -10.96 -12.57 -4.32
C ARG A 248 -11.16 -11.69 -3.08
N PRO A 249 -12.02 -12.11 -2.12
CA PRO A 249 -12.32 -11.32 -0.92
C PRO A 249 -11.16 -11.29 0.09
N PHE A 250 -10.35 -12.34 0.17
CA PHE A 250 -9.16 -12.41 1.03
C PHE A 250 -7.92 -12.70 0.18
N ARG A 251 -6.84 -11.96 0.46
CA ARG A 251 -5.53 -12.14 -0.17
C ARG A 251 -4.61 -12.85 0.80
N SER A 252 -3.86 -13.82 0.29
CA SER A 252 -2.77 -14.40 1.06
C SER A 252 -1.62 -13.40 1.20
N LEU A 253 -0.86 -13.52 2.28
CA LEU A 253 0.44 -12.85 2.43
C LEU A 253 1.61 -13.78 2.05
N VAL A 254 1.32 -15.00 1.59
CA VAL A 254 2.33 -16.01 1.26
C VAL A 254 3.26 -15.54 0.15
N ALA A 255 2.75 -15.10 -1.01
CA ALA A 255 3.60 -14.65 -2.10
C ALA A 255 4.44 -13.39 -1.75
N PRO A 256 3.88 -12.31 -1.15
CA PRO A 256 4.68 -11.18 -0.68
C PRO A 256 5.79 -11.57 0.32
N LEU A 257 5.49 -12.46 1.27
CA LEU A 257 6.48 -12.92 2.25
C LEU A 257 7.54 -13.82 1.63
N CYS A 258 7.16 -14.68 0.67
CA CYS A 258 8.10 -15.51 -0.07
C CYS A 258 9.10 -14.65 -0.86
N LEU A 259 8.62 -13.61 -1.56
CA LEU A 259 9.51 -12.65 -2.23
C LEU A 259 10.41 -11.91 -1.25
N ALA A 260 9.87 -11.46 -0.11
CA ALA A 260 10.67 -10.80 0.93
C ALA A 260 11.76 -11.73 1.49
N GLN A 261 11.45 -13.01 1.72
CA GLN A 261 12.41 -14.04 2.13
C GLN A 261 13.49 -14.25 1.06
N ALA A 262 13.09 -14.38 -0.21
CA ALA A 262 14.04 -14.52 -1.32
C ALA A 262 15.00 -13.33 -1.39
N LEU A 263 14.47 -12.10 -1.27
CA LEU A 263 15.29 -10.88 -1.24
C LEU A 263 16.32 -10.91 -0.11
N VAL A 264 15.92 -11.29 1.10
CA VAL A 264 16.82 -11.37 2.27
C VAL A 264 17.88 -12.45 2.07
N VAL A 265 17.49 -13.67 1.71
CA VAL A 265 18.43 -14.80 1.55
C VAL A 265 19.43 -14.51 0.43
N SER A 266 18.97 -13.99 -0.70
CA SER A 266 19.87 -13.60 -1.81
C SER A 266 20.79 -12.44 -1.42
N THR A 267 20.33 -11.50 -0.58
CA THR A 267 21.20 -10.45 -0.01
C THR A 267 22.28 -11.04 0.87
N GLY A 268 21.94 -12.00 1.74
CA GLY A 268 22.91 -12.71 2.57
C GLY A 268 23.97 -13.45 1.74
N HIS A 269 23.56 -14.12 0.65
CA HIS A 269 24.51 -14.78 -0.27
C HIS A 269 25.49 -13.78 -0.89
N LEU A 270 25.00 -12.64 -1.39
CA LEU A 270 25.85 -11.62 -2.00
C LEU A 270 26.86 -11.04 -0.99
N LEU A 271 26.43 -10.77 0.25
CA LEU A 271 27.32 -10.27 1.30
C LEU A 271 28.41 -11.31 1.66
N ALA A 272 28.05 -12.59 1.73
CA ALA A 272 29.00 -13.67 2.00
C ALA A 272 30.03 -13.82 0.86
N GLU A 273 29.61 -13.72 -0.40
CA GLU A 273 30.50 -13.74 -1.56
C GLU A 273 31.49 -12.56 -1.55
N GLN A 274 31.04 -11.38 -1.12
CA GLN A 274 31.90 -10.18 -1.00
C GLN A 274 32.91 -10.28 0.14
N ALA A 275 32.57 -10.98 1.22
CA ALA A 275 33.45 -11.19 2.37
C ALA A 275 34.52 -12.28 2.12
N ALA A 276 34.31 -13.16 1.13
CA ALA A 276 35.26 -14.22 0.81
C ALA A 276 36.58 -13.64 0.27
N PRO A 277 37.76 -14.05 0.80
CA PRO A 277 39.04 -13.55 0.33
C PRO A 277 39.26 -13.92 -1.15
N SER A 278 39.72 -12.96 -1.96
CA SER A 278 39.99 -13.15 -3.38
C SER A 278 41.11 -14.18 -3.63
N THR A 279 40.80 -15.47 -3.65
CA THR A 279 41.72 -16.56 -4.00
C THR A 279 41.91 -16.64 -5.51
N SER A 280 42.43 -15.57 -6.12
CA SER A 280 42.93 -15.59 -7.50
C SER A 280 43.82 -14.37 -7.79
N ARG A 281 44.99 -14.32 -7.16
CA ARG A 281 46.13 -13.58 -7.70
C ARG A 281 47.29 -14.55 -7.81
N ARG A 282 47.39 -15.15 -9.01
CA ARG A 282 48.46 -15.99 -9.56
C ARG A 282 49.76 -16.01 -8.75
N ALA A 283 50.12 -17.19 -8.24
CA ALA A 283 51.51 -17.49 -7.92
C ALA A 283 52.35 -17.49 -9.21
N PRO A 284 53.58 -16.93 -9.22
CA PRO A 284 54.42 -16.90 -10.41
C PRO A 284 54.89 -18.32 -10.75
N SER A 285 54.86 -18.63 -12.04
CA SER A 285 55.32 -19.89 -12.61
C SER A 285 56.80 -20.13 -12.30
N ARG A 286 57.11 -21.11 -11.46
CA ARG A 286 58.42 -21.77 -11.47
C ARG A 286 58.35 -22.99 -12.38
N ARG A 287 58.56 -22.78 -13.68
CA ARG A 287 59.22 -23.71 -14.60
C ARG A 287 60.48 -22.97 -15.03
N GLY A 288 61.66 -23.35 -14.56
CA GLY A 288 62.38 -24.52 -15.04
C GLY A 288 63.61 -23.97 -15.74
N ALA A 289 64.72 -23.87 -15.01
CA ALA A 289 66.04 -23.65 -15.59
C ALA A 289 66.83 -24.93 -15.36
N SER A 290 67.35 -25.43 -16.48
CA SER A 290 68.14 -26.63 -16.69
C SER A 290 69.41 -26.68 -15.85
#